data_AF-A0A0G2Z9I3-F1
#
_entry.id   AF-A0A0G2Z9I3-F1
#
_cell.length_a   1.000
_cell.length_b   1.000
_cell.length_c   1.000
_cell.angle_alpha   90.00
_cell.angle_beta   90.00
_cell.angle_gamma   90.00
#
_symmetry.space_group_name_H-M   'P 1'
#
loop_
_entity.id
_entity.type
_entity.pdbx_description
1 polymer ?
#
loop_
_entity_poly.entity_id
_entity_poly.type
_entity_poly.pdbx_seq_one_letter_code
_entity_poly.pdbx_strand_id
1 'polypeptide(L)'
;MKSLFFIVVFLLLVSSCLGAKNYDKYLHFSVSFTAYGLSSYILEDIGGLLFTLSIGIGKEVRDCFSPSGSAEFEDLLADIAGITMGYLFAKSTSPRPLLIFYLVF
;
A
#
# COMPACT_ATOMS: atom_id res chain seq x y z
N MET A 1 2.02 22.65 0.65
CA MET A 1 2.78 22.41 1.91
C MET A 1 1.89 21.90 3.04
N LYS A 2 0.76 22.56 3.37
CA LYS A 2 -0.15 22.10 4.44
C LYS A 2 -0.68 20.68 4.21
N SER A 3 -1.12 20.32 3.00
CA SER A 3 -1.64 18.98 2.70
C SER A 3 -0.57 17.87 2.79
N LEU A 4 0.68 18.15 2.41
CA LEU A 4 1.78 17.19 2.48
C LEU A 4 2.12 16.85 3.93
N PHE A 5 2.12 17.85 4.82
CA PHE A 5 2.34 17.64 6.25
C PHE A 5 1.26 16.74 6.85
N PHE A 6 -0.02 16.97 6.52
CA PHE A 6 -1.11 16.11 6.98
C PHE A 6 -1.01 14.68 6.43
N ILE A 7 -0.59 14.50 5.17
CA ILE A 7 -0.39 13.18 4.56
C ILE A 7 0.75 12.42 5.26
N VAL A 8 1.87 13.08 5.54
CA VAL A 8 3.01 12.48 6.24
C VAL A 8 2.63 12.11 7.69
N VAL A 9 1.93 13.01 8.39
CA VAL A 9 1.44 12.72 9.75
C VAL A 9 0.42 11.58 9.73
N PHE A 10 -0.48 11.53 8.74
CA PHE A 10 -1.44 10.44 8.58
C PHE A 10 -0.75 9.11 8.26
N LEU A 11 0.26 9.10 7.37
CA LEU A 11 1.08 7.93 7.07
C LEU A 11 1.76 7.42 8.34
N LEU A 12 2.42 8.31 9.08
CA LEU A 12 3.09 7.95 10.34
C LEU A 12 2.10 7.42 11.38
N LEU A 13 0.90 7.99 11.48
CA LEU A 13 -0.15 7.52 12.38
C LEU A 13 -0.66 6.13 11.97
N VAL A 14 -0.98 5.91 10.68
CA VAL A 14 -1.43 4.59 10.18
C VAL A 14 -0.34 3.53 10.34
N SER A 15 0.91 3.85 10.00
CA SER A 15 2.05 2.95 10.19
C SER A 15 2.32 2.64 11.67
N SER A 16 2.17 3.63 12.56
CA SER A 16 2.34 3.43 14.01
C SER A 16 1.20 2.62 14.64
N CYS A 17 -0.03 2.74 14.14
CA CYS A 17 -1.17 1.93 14.57
C CYS A 17 -1.05 0.46 14.15
N LEU A 18 -0.31 0.16 13.06
CA LEU A 18 -0.11 -1.19 12.54
C LEU A 18 1.17 -1.87 13.07
N GLY A 19 2.10 -1.11 13.67
CA GLY A 19 3.46 -1.55 14.00
C GLY A 19 3.69 -2.27 15.34
N ALA A 20 2.68 -2.47 16.18
CA ALA A 20 2.86 -2.98 17.55
C ALA A 20 2.29 -4.39 17.77
N LYS A 21 2.68 -5.35 16.91
CA LYS A 21 2.74 -6.83 17.11
C LYS A 21 2.79 -7.58 15.77
N ASN A 22 2.35 -6.95 14.68
CA ASN A 22 2.19 -7.55 13.35
C ASN A 22 2.89 -6.72 12.27
N TYR A 23 4.21 -6.92 12.11
CA TYR A 23 5.00 -6.30 11.02
C TYR A 23 4.41 -6.60 9.62
N ASP A 24 3.67 -7.70 9.54
CA ASP A 24 2.94 -8.19 8.38
C ASP A 24 1.95 -7.16 7.79
N LYS A 25 1.08 -6.55 8.62
CA LYS A 25 0.08 -5.59 8.12
C LYS A 25 0.73 -4.29 7.62
N TYR A 26 1.80 -3.86 8.27
CA TYR A 26 2.61 -2.74 7.78
C TYR A 26 3.29 -3.07 6.45
N LEU A 27 3.74 -4.30 6.26
CA LEU A 27 4.33 -4.75 4.99
C LEU A 27 3.30 -4.76 3.86
N HIS A 28 2.11 -5.31 4.10
CA HIS A 28 0.98 -5.25 3.16
C HIS A 28 0.67 -3.82 2.72
N PHE A 29 0.50 -2.91 3.69
CA PHE A 29 0.32 -1.49 3.42
C PHE A 29 1.44 -0.90 2.55
N SER A 30 2.69 -1.16 2.93
CA SER A 30 3.89 -0.56 2.32
C SER A 30 4.13 -1.06 0.89
N VAL A 31 3.95 -2.36 0.67
CA VAL A 31 4.04 -2.99 -0.66
C VAL A 31 2.92 -2.46 -1.54
N SER A 32 1.69 -2.42 -1.05
CA SER A 32 0.53 -1.94 -1.82
C SER A 32 0.61 -0.45 -2.15
N PHE A 33 1.08 0.39 -1.22
CA PHE A 33 1.36 1.80 -1.46
C PHE A 33 2.38 2.00 -2.59
N THR A 34 3.50 1.29 -2.52
CA THR A 34 4.59 1.39 -3.50
C THR A 34 4.17 0.80 -4.86
N ALA A 35 3.57 -0.38 -4.85
CA ALA A 35 3.11 -1.07 -6.05
C ALA A 35 2.06 -0.23 -6.80
N TYR A 36 1.10 0.37 -6.09
CA TYR A 36 0.14 1.29 -6.70
C TYR A 36 0.82 2.52 -7.28
N GLY A 37 1.68 3.19 -6.50
CA GLY A 37 2.34 4.41 -6.94
C GLY A 37 3.21 4.22 -8.19
N LEU A 38 3.85 3.06 -8.34
CA LEU A 38 4.65 2.71 -9.52
C LEU A 38 3.78 2.26 -10.70
N SER A 39 2.85 1.34 -10.46
CA SER A 39 2.02 0.78 -11.54
C SER A 39 1.06 1.81 -12.13
N SER A 40 0.50 2.72 -11.32
CA SER A 40 -0.37 3.80 -11.81
C SER A 40 0.36 4.81 -12.70
N TYR A 41 1.68 4.94 -12.56
CA TYR A 41 2.49 5.77 -13.46
C TYR A 41 2.60 5.18 -14.87
N ILE A 42 2.57 3.84 -15.00
CA ILE A 42 2.74 3.14 -16.27
C ILE A 42 1.38 2.77 -16.88
N LEU A 43 0.44 2.34 -16.05
CA LEU A 43 -0.84 1.74 -16.44
C LEU A 43 -2.05 2.65 -16.15
N GLU A 44 -1.80 3.90 -15.75
CA GLU A 44 -2.81 4.85 -15.28
C GLU A 44 -3.53 4.38 -13.99
N ASP A 45 -4.39 5.23 -13.41
CA ASP A 45 -4.97 5.01 -12.09
C ASP A 45 -5.72 3.66 -11.98
N ILE A 46 -6.49 3.30 -13.01
CA ILE A 46 -7.27 2.06 -13.06
C ILE A 46 -6.36 0.85 -13.22
N GLY A 47 -5.37 0.92 -14.11
CA GLY A 47 -4.43 -0.18 -14.33
C GLY A 47 -3.56 -0.43 -13.09
N GLY A 48 -3.13 0.63 -12.41
CA GLY A 48 -2.41 0.52 -11.15
C GLY A 48 -3.25 -0.07 -10.01
N LEU A 49 -4.53 0.29 -9.93
CA LEU A 49 -5.47 -0.30 -8.97
C LEU A 49 -5.62 -1.81 -9.20
N LEU A 50 -5.92 -2.21 -10.45
CA LEU A 50 -6.12 -3.61 -10.80
C LEU A 50 -4.85 -4.43 -10.59
N PHE A 51 -3.70 -3.88 -10.98
CA PHE A 51 -2.39 -4.52 -10.77
C PHE A 51 -2.14 -4.78 -9.29
N THR A 52 -2.22 -3.76 -8.44
CA THR A 52 -1.91 -3.92 -7.02
C THR A 52 -2.93 -4.80 -6.29
N LEU A 53 -4.24 -4.66 -6.59
CA LEU A 53 -5.26 -5.55 -6.02
C LEU A 53 -5.03 -7.00 -6.43
N SER A 54 -4.61 -7.27 -7.68
CA SER A 54 -4.33 -8.64 -8.13
C SER A 54 -3.17 -9.29 -7.36
N ILE A 55 -2.19 -8.49 -6.91
CA ILE A 55 -1.09 -8.97 -6.06
C ILE A 55 -1.62 -9.33 -4.67
N GLY A 56 -2.35 -8.42 -4.00
CA GLY A 56 -2.89 -8.64 -2.66
C GLY A 56 -3.86 -9.83 -2.61
N ILE A 57 -4.85 -9.84 -3.50
CA ILE A 57 -5.80 -10.97 -3.64
C ILE A 57 -5.05 -12.26 -3.99
N GLY A 58 -4.07 -12.21 -4.90
CA GLY A 58 -3.29 -13.37 -5.29
C GLY A 58 -2.51 -13.99 -4.13
N LYS A 59 -1.95 -13.17 -3.23
CA LYS A 59 -1.28 -13.63 -2.00
C LYS A 59 -2.28 -14.32 -1.08
N GLU A 60 -3.43 -13.72 -0.80
CA GLU A 60 -4.45 -14.32 0.08
C GLU A 60 -5.02 -15.62 -0.48
N VAL A 61 -5.25 -15.69 -1.79
CA VAL A 61 -5.67 -16.92 -2.47
C VAL A 61 -4.59 -17.99 -2.30
N ARG A 62 -3.30 -17.66 -2.47
CA ARG A 62 -2.21 -18.61 -2.22
C ARG A 62 -2.19 -19.07 -0.77
N ASP A 63 -2.41 -18.18 0.19
CA ASP A 63 -2.42 -18.52 1.60
C ASP A 63 -3.59 -19.44 1.97
N CYS A 64 -4.77 -19.28 1.34
CA CYS A 64 -5.89 -20.23 1.48
C CYS A 64 -5.52 -21.68 1.10
N PHE A 65 -4.61 -21.86 0.15
CA PHE A 65 -4.17 -23.18 -0.33
C PHE A 65 -2.85 -23.64 0.30
N SER A 66 -2.21 -22.81 1.12
CA SER A 66 -0.92 -23.10 1.72
C SER A 66 -1.11 -23.76 3.10
N PRO A 67 -0.43 -24.88 3.39
CA PRO A 67 -0.50 -25.51 4.71
C PRO A 67 0.16 -24.68 5.83
N SER A 68 0.88 -23.61 5.48
CA SER A 68 1.59 -22.73 6.42
C SER A 68 1.03 -21.31 6.47
N GLY A 69 0.02 -21.00 5.65
CA GLY A 69 -0.60 -19.67 5.57
C GLY A 69 -2.04 -19.71 6.06
N SER A 70 -2.53 -18.58 6.57
CA SER A 70 -3.96 -18.34 6.76
C SER A 70 -4.27 -17.10 5.97
N ALA A 71 -5.34 -17.14 5.17
CA ALA A 71 -5.84 -15.91 4.59
C ALA A 71 -6.44 -15.04 5.69
N GLU A 72 -6.03 -13.78 5.71
CA GLU A 72 -6.41 -12.83 6.74
C GLU A 72 -7.07 -11.62 6.07
N PHE A 73 -8.34 -11.39 6.40
CA PHE A 73 -9.08 -10.25 5.82
C PHE A 73 -8.41 -8.90 6.14
N GLU A 74 -7.68 -8.84 7.25
CA GLU A 74 -6.91 -7.67 7.68
C GLU A 74 -5.76 -7.33 6.72
N ASP A 75 -5.21 -8.30 5.99
CA ASP A 75 -4.22 -8.07 4.94
C ASP A 75 -4.81 -7.35 3.75
N LEU A 76 -6.01 -7.76 3.33
CA LEU A 76 -6.75 -7.07 2.26
C LEU A 76 -7.09 -5.62 2.66
N LEU A 77 -7.45 -5.39 3.92
CA LEU A 77 -7.69 -4.04 4.43
C LEU A 77 -6.40 -3.21 4.42
N ALA A 78 -5.27 -3.79 4.81
CA ALA A 78 -3.97 -3.14 4.75
C ALA A 78 -3.56 -2.81 3.30
N ASP A 79 -3.81 -3.71 2.36
CA ASP A 79 -3.55 -3.50 0.93
C ASP A 79 -4.41 -2.37 0.34
N ILE A 80 -5.71 -2.37 0.65
CA ILE A 80 -6.63 -1.29 0.22
C ILE A 80 -6.21 0.05 0.82
N ALA A 81 -5.81 0.07 2.10
CA ALA A 81 -5.30 1.28 2.74
C ALA A 81 -4.02 1.78 2.07
N GLY A 82 -3.09 0.87 1.73
CA GLY A 82 -1.86 1.17 0.99
C GLY A 82 -2.15 1.78 -0.39
N ILE A 83 -3.02 1.14 -1.18
CA ILE A 83 -3.47 1.63 -2.49
C ILE A 83 -4.10 3.02 -2.38
N THR A 84 -5.02 3.21 -1.43
CA THR A 84 -5.73 4.48 -1.25
C THR A 84 -4.74 5.60 -0.94
N MET A 85 -3.78 5.33 -0.06
CA MET A 85 -2.73 6.28 0.26
C MET A 85 -1.78 6.52 -0.91
N GLY A 86 -1.46 5.49 -1.69
CA GLY A 86 -0.67 5.60 -2.91
C GLY A 86 -1.34 6.52 -3.93
N TYR A 87 -2.65 6.39 -4.11
CA TYR A 87 -3.46 7.24 -4.98
C TYR A 87 -3.46 8.71 -4.53
N LEU A 88 -3.76 8.95 -3.25
CA LEU A 88 -3.76 10.30 -2.70
C LEU A 88 -2.38 10.94 -2.80
N PHE A 89 -1.33 10.18 -2.51
CA PHE A 89 0.05 10.64 -2.63
C PHE A 89 0.38 11.00 -4.09
N ALA A 90 0.16 10.08 -5.04
CA ALA A 90 0.42 10.28 -6.46
C ALA A 90 -0.33 11.48 -7.05
N LYS A 91 -1.57 11.75 -6.63
CA LYS A 91 -2.32 12.97 -7.05
C LYS A 91 -1.82 14.24 -6.38
N SER A 92 -1.31 14.16 -5.15
CA SER A 92 -0.83 15.32 -4.39
C SER A 92 0.59 15.78 -4.78
N THR A 93 1.40 14.88 -5.32
CA THR A 93 2.78 15.16 -5.76
C THR A 93 2.89 15.09 -7.28
N SER A 94 3.25 16.20 -7.93
CA SER A 94 3.69 16.20 -9.34
C SER A 94 4.79 15.14 -9.55
N PRO A 95 4.87 14.45 -10.70
CA PRO A 95 5.29 13.06 -10.78
C PRO A 95 6.74 12.88 -10.31
N ARG A 96 6.92 12.31 -9.11
CA ARG A 96 8.21 11.85 -8.62
C ARG A 96 8.03 10.49 -7.93
N PRO A 97 7.90 9.40 -8.72
CA PRO A 97 7.79 8.03 -8.20
C PRO A 97 8.98 7.61 -7.32
N LEU A 98 10.12 8.31 -7.41
CA LEU A 98 11.32 8.04 -6.60
C LEU A 98 11.17 8.40 -5.11
N LEU A 99 10.21 9.25 -4.72
CA LEU A 99 10.04 9.67 -3.32
C LEU A 99 9.29 8.62 -2.48
N ILE A 100 8.55 7.74 -3.15
CA ILE A 100 7.78 6.63 -2.56
C ILE A 100 8.73 5.59 -1.95
N PHE A 101 9.87 5.31 -2.59
CA PHE A 101 10.84 4.33 -2.12
C PHE A 101 11.60 4.78 -0.86
N TYR A 102 11.92 6.07 -0.73
CA TYR A 102 12.72 6.61 0.38
C TYR A 102 11.91 6.86 1.67
N LEU A 103 10.58 7.03 1.57
CA LEU A 103 9.73 7.25 2.75
C LEU A 103 9.23 5.94 3.38
N VAL A 104 9.32 4.83 2.66
CA VAL A 104 8.74 3.53 3.04
C VAL A 104 9.80 2.50 3.47
N PHE A 105 11.06 2.66 3.02
CA PHE A 105 12.18 1.76 3.35
C PHE A 105 13.35 2.50 4.00
#